data_AF-A0A625K4I8-F1
#
_entry.id   AF-A0A625K4I8-F1
#
_cell.length_a   1.000
_cell.length_b   1.000
_cell.length_c   1.000
_cell.angle_alpha   90.00
_cell.angle_beta   90.00
_cell.angle_gamma   90.00
#
_symmetry.space_group_name_H-M   'P 1'
#
loop_
_entity.id
_entity.type
_entity.pdbx_description
1 polymer ?
#
loop_
_entity_poly.entity_id
_entity_poly.type
_entity_poly.pdbx_seq_one_letter_code
_entity_poly.pdbx_strand_id
1 'polypeptide(L)'
;MKLFVFSSLRAVRKYYDEKLIEDSLLDQAISMADFMQAVVFSLSFKASHYECLLLMKKACEQTKNLEKELKIPSNFFAFLRNNAYLFSFFKELSVSKKDIKDLYFNDTYAQYDEHLKILQELFDNYLSLLKKQNLYDDISLSYDYKINESF
;
A
#
# COMPACT_ATOMS: atom_id res chain seq x y z
N MET A 1 -16.21 -24.42 -13.96
CA MET A 1 -14.76 -24.47 -14.24
C MET A 1 -14.03 -24.17 -12.96
N LYS A 2 -12.86 -24.75 -12.76
CA LYS A 2 -11.97 -24.46 -11.63
C LYS A 2 -10.84 -23.53 -12.09
N LEU A 3 -10.35 -22.68 -11.20
CA LEU A 3 -9.14 -21.90 -11.44
C LEU A 3 -7.92 -22.64 -10.87
N PHE A 4 -6.92 -22.91 -11.70
CA PHE A 4 -5.62 -23.42 -11.28
C PHE A 4 -4.62 -22.28 -11.12
N VAL A 5 -4.02 -22.18 -9.93
CA VAL A 5 -3.00 -21.17 -9.62
C VAL A 5 -1.62 -21.83 -9.59
N PHE A 6 -0.71 -21.36 -10.44
CA PHE A 6 0.64 -21.90 -10.56
C PHE A 6 1.70 -20.92 -10.08
N SER A 7 2.83 -21.41 -9.57
CA SER A 7 3.91 -20.57 -9.04
C SER A 7 4.54 -19.61 -10.06
N SER A 8 4.42 -19.90 -11.37
CA SER A 8 5.01 -19.08 -12.43
C SER A 8 4.22 -19.19 -13.74
N LEU A 9 4.36 -18.18 -14.61
CA LEU A 9 3.82 -18.21 -15.97
C LEU A 9 4.34 -19.40 -16.80
N ARG A 10 5.56 -19.89 -16.52
CA ARG A 10 6.12 -21.07 -17.19
C ARG A 10 5.33 -22.34 -16.83
N ALA A 11 4.94 -22.50 -15.56
CA ALA A 11 4.12 -23.62 -15.12
C ALA A 11 2.70 -23.54 -15.69
N VAL A 12 2.12 -22.32 -15.79
CA VAL A 12 0.84 -22.10 -16.49
C VAL A 12 0.90 -22.56 -17.94
N ARG A 13 1.95 -22.17 -18.69
CA ARG A 13 2.13 -22.58 -20.09
C ARG A 13 2.25 -24.10 -20.22
N LYS A 14 3.07 -24.73 -19.36
CA LYS A 14 3.23 -26.19 -19.34
C LYS A 14 1.90 -26.92 -19.11
N TYR A 15 1.06 -26.41 -18.21
CA TYR A 15 -0.27 -26.96 -17.97
C TYR A 15 -1.15 -26.92 -19.23
N TYR A 16 -1.18 -25.79 -19.93
CA TYR A 16 -1.91 -25.69 -21.20
C TYR A 16 -1.32 -26.59 -22.28
N ASP A 17 0.01 -26.66 -22.40
CA ASP A 17 0.70 -27.54 -23.37
C ASP A 17 0.36 -29.03 -23.16
N GLU A 18 0.28 -29.48 -21.91
CA GLU A 18 -0.11 -30.85 -21.55
C GLU A 18 -1.59 -31.12 -21.84
N LYS A 19 -2.46 -30.12 -21.66
CA LYS A 19 -3.92 -30.25 -21.86
C LYS A 19 -4.41 -30.06 -23.29
N LEU A 20 -3.59 -29.49 -24.17
CA LEU A 20 -3.87 -29.43 -25.62
C LEU A 20 -3.98 -30.80 -26.29
N ILE A 21 -3.49 -31.86 -25.64
CA ILE A 21 -3.53 -33.24 -26.16
C ILE A 21 -4.92 -33.88 -25.94
N GLU A 22 -5.72 -33.37 -25.00
CA GLU A 22 -7.04 -33.88 -24.64
C GLU A 22 -8.14 -33.03 -25.29
N ASP A 23 -9.07 -33.66 -26.02
CA ASP A 23 -10.24 -32.96 -26.60
C ASP A 23 -11.30 -32.71 -25.52
N SER A 24 -11.03 -31.74 -24.64
CA SER A 24 -11.86 -31.40 -23.48
C SER A 24 -11.94 -29.90 -23.23
N LEU A 25 -12.96 -29.48 -22.48
CA LEU A 25 -13.07 -28.10 -22.01
C LEU A 25 -11.94 -27.79 -21.03
N LEU A 26 -11.23 -26.70 -21.30
CA LEU A 26 -10.00 -26.37 -20.60
C LEU A 26 -10.27 -25.42 -19.42
N ASP A 27 -9.98 -25.88 -18.21
CA ASP A 27 -10.07 -25.06 -17.00
C ASP A 27 -9.10 -23.87 -17.06
N GLN A 28 -9.47 -22.75 -16.41
CA GLN A 28 -8.62 -21.56 -16.38
C GLN A 28 -7.38 -21.80 -15.51
N ALA A 29 -6.24 -21.30 -15.95
CA ALA A 29 -4.99 -21.28 -15.21
C ALA A 29 -4.34 -19.88 -15.22
N ILE A 30 -3.82 -19.48 -14.06
CA ILE A 30 -3.20 -18.17 -13.82
C ILE A 30 -1.92 -18.34 -12.98
N SER A 31 -1.00 -17.37 -13.04
CA SER A 31 0.15 -17.36 -12.15
C SER A 31 -0.23 -16.86 -10.75
N MET A 32 0.52 -17.27 -9.72
CA MET A 32 0.37 -16.77 -8.35
C MET A 32 0.50 -15.25 -8.30
N ALA A 33 1.40 -14.67 -9.11
CA ALA A 33 1.58 -13.22 -9.15
C ALA A 33 0.33 -12.50 -9.68
N ASP A 34 -0.26 -12.98 -10.78
CA ASP A 34 -1.46 -12.38 -11.34
C ASP A 34 -2.69 -12.66 -10.46
N PHE A 35 -2.76 -13.84 -9.84
CA PHE A 35 -3.80 -14.16 -8.87
C PHE A 35 -3.78 -13.18 -7.68
N MET A 36 -2.61 -12.92 -7.09
CA MET A 36 -2.48 -11.99 -5.98
C MET A 36 -2.83 -10.54 -6.37
N GLN A 37 -2.62 -10.15 -7.63
CA GLN A 37 -3.06 -8.85 -8.14
C GLN A 37 -4.57 -8.77 -8.36
N ALA A 38 -5.20 -9.89 -8.70
CA ALA A 38 -6.61 -9.94 -9.05
C ALA A 38 -7.53 -10.31 -7.87
N VAL A 39 -6.97 -10.91 -6.80
CA VAL A 39 -7.70 -11.33 -5.60
C VAL A 39 -8.02 -10.17 -4.66
N VAL A 40 -7.15 -9.15 -4.61
CA VAL A 40 -7.36 -7.95 -3.77
C VAL A 40 -7.61 -6.75 -4.67
N PHE A 41 -8.74 -6.07 -4.47
CA PHE A 41 -9.05 -4.84 -5.19
C PHE A 41 -9.63 -3.77 -4.25
N SER A 42 -9.51 -2.50 -4.63
CA SER A 42 -10.23 -1.40 -3.98
C SER A 42 -11.35 -0.92 -4.90
N LEU A 43 -12.40 -0.34 -4.33
CA LEU A 43 -13.43 0.38 -5.11
C LEU A 43 -12.93 1.77 -5.57
N SER A 44 -11.86 2.27 -4.96
CA SER A 44 -11.20 3.52 -5.33
C SER A 44 -10.24 3.32 -6.51
N PHE A 45 -9.76 4.40 -7.12
CA PHE A 45 -8.76 4.33 -8.18
C PHE A 45 -7.34 4.24 -7.62
N LYS A 46 -6.45 3.49 -8.28
CA LYS A 46 -5.05 3.44 -7.85
C LYS A 46 -4.37 4.77 -8.15
N ALA A 47 -3.82 5.42 -7.12
CA ALA A 47 -3.03 6.62 -7.24
C ALA A 47 -1.73 6.34 -8.02
N SER A 48 -1.41 7.25 -8.92
CA SER A 48 -0.08 7.33 -9.53
C SER A 48 0.97 7.76 -8.51
N HIS A 49 2.24 7.50 -8.84
CA HIS A 49 3.35 7.92 -8.00
C HIS A 49 3.36 9.45 -7.74
N TYR A 50 3.00 10.25 -8.74
CA TYR A 50 2.95 11.71 -8.60
C TYR A 50 1.79 12.17 -7.70
N GLU A 51 0.64 11.51 -7.76
CA GLU A 51 -0.48 11.80 -6.85
C GLU A 51 -0.11 11.49 -5.41
N CYS A 52 0.48 10.32 -5.14
CA CYS A 52 1.00 9.97 -3.83
C CYS A 52 1.96 11.03 -3.29
N LEU A 53 2.93 11.47 -4.10
CA LEU A 53 3.89 12.51 -3.71
C LEU A 53 3.21 13.85 -3.38
N LEU A 54 2.28 14.30 -4.23
CA LEU A 54 1.58 15.56 -4.05
C LEU A 54 0.68 15.54 -2.81
N LEU A 55 -0.02 14.43 -2.57
CA LEU A 55 -0.88 14.25 -1.42
C LEU A 55 -0.09 14.14 -0.12
N MET A 56 1.03 13.40 -0.11
CA MET A 56 1.91 13.32 1.05
C MET A 56 2.48 14.70 1.38
N LYS A 57 2.94 15.47 0.38
CA LYS A 57 3.40 16.83 0.60
C LYS A 57 2.31 17.72 1.19
N LYS A 58 1.08 17.61 0.68
CA LYS A 58 -0.07 18.36 1.21
C LYS A 58 -0.40 17.93 2.64
N ALA A 59 -0.26 16.65 2.98
CA ALA A 59 -0.41 16.14 4.34
C ALA A 59 0.67 16.73 5.27
N CYS A 60 1.92 16.83 4.81
CA CYS A 60 2.99 17.49 5.54
C CYS A 60 2.66 18.95 5.86
N GLU A 61 2.10 19.70 4.90
CA GLU A 61 1.69 21.10 5.10
C GLU A 61 0.51 21.25 6.08
N GLN A 62 -0.33 20.22 6.19
CA GLN A 62 -1.46 20.20 7.13
C GLN A 62 -1.07 19.76 8.54
N THR A 63 0.12 19.19 8.71
CA THR A 63 0.60 18.62 9.96
C THR A 63 1.42 19.62 10.74
N LYS A 64 1.02 19.92 11.98
CA LYS A 64 1.71 20.90 12.81
C LYS A 64 3.06 20.37 13.31
N ASN A 65 4.00 21.27 13.55
CA ASN A 65 5.32 20.99 14.16
C ASN A 65 6.22 20.00 13.40
N LEU A 66 5.83 19.56 12.20
CA LEU A 66 6.57 18.60 11.39
C LEU A 66 8.01 19.06 11.09
N GLU A 67 8.18 20.30 10.63
CA GLU A 67 9.51 20.84 10.32
C GLU A 67 10.32 21.15 11.59
N LYS A 68 9.65 21.64 12.63
CA LYS A 68 10.30 22.08 13.88
C LYS A 68 10.87 20.91 14.67
N GLU A 69 10.08 19.84 14.84
CA GLU A 69 10.43 18.71 15.70
C GLU A 69 11.07 17.56 14.90
N LEU A 70 10.55 17.26 13.70
CA LEU A 70 11.04 16.13 12.88
C LEU A 70 12.02 16.55 11.77
N LYS A 71 12.27 17.85 11.57
CA LYS A 71 13.13 18.39 10.50
C LYS A 71 12.72 17.94 9.10
N ILE A 72 11.44 17.62 8.91
CA ILE A 72 10.89 17.27 7.61
C ILE A 72 10.61 18.59 6.88
N PRO A 73 11.26 18.84 5.73
CA PRO A 73 11.19 20.13 5.10
C PRO A 73 9.80 20.37 4.51
N SER A 74 9.23 21.55 4.77
CA SER A 74 8.04 22.05 4.09
C SER A 74 8.31 22.42 2.62
N ASN A 75 9.56 22.76 2.29
CA ASN A 75 9.98 23.06 0.94
C ASN A 75 9.83 21.84 0.00
N PHE A 76 9.12 22.04 -1.12
CA PHE A 76 8.81 20.99 -2.08
C PHE A 76 10.03 20.23 -2.63
N PHE A 77 11.10 20.94 -3.02
CA PHE A 77 12.29 20.30 -3.59
C PHE A 77 13.07 19.51 -2.54
N ALA A 78 13.14 20.01 -1.31
CA ALA A 78 13.78 19.31 -0.21
C ALA A 78 12.97 18.07 0.21
N PHE A 79 11.64 18.14 0.17
CA PHE A 79 10.75 16.99 0.38
C PHE A 79 10.93 15.93 -0.72
N LEU A 80 10.95 16.32 -1.99
CA LEU A 80 11.14 15.38 -3.10
C LEU A 80 12.43 14.57 -2.98
N ARG A 81 13.49 15.16 -2.43
CA ARG A 81 14.77 14.46 -2.23
C ARG A 81 14.76 13.45 -1.08
N ASN A 82 13.87 13.61 -0.11
CA ASN A 82 13.94 12.88 1.16
C ASN A 82 12.60 12.21 1.56
N ASN A 83 11.59 12.08 0.69
CA ASN A 83 10.28 11.56 1.10
C ASN A 83 10.22 10.03 1.26
N ALA A 84 11.17 9.29 0.69
CA ALA A 84 11.07 7.83 0.58
C ALA A 84 10.90 7.13 1.93
N TYR A 85 11.53 7.64 2.99
CA TYR A 85 11.43 7.03 4.32
C TYR A 85 10.01 7.13 4.90
N LEU A 86 9.25 8.20 4.61
CA LEU A 86 7.86 8.35 5.08
C LEU A 86 6.98 7.27 4.47
N PHE A 87 7.07 7.09 3.15
CA PHE A 87 6.31 6.05 2.46
C PHE A 87 6.69 4.66 2.96
N SER A 88 7.98 4.38 3.12
CA SER A 88 8.45 3.09 3.64
C SER A 88 7.95 2.83 5.07
N PHE A 89 8.07 3.81 5.96
CA PHE A 89 7.62 3.70 7.35
C PHE A 89 6.11 3.44 7.45
N PHE A 90 5.29 4.24 6.75
CA PHE A 90 3.84 4.06 6.75
C PHE A 90 3.40 2.77 6.05
N LYS A 91 4.12 2.34 5.00
CA LYS A 91 3.87 1.04 4.35
C LYS A 91 4.16 -0.12 5.29
N GLU A 92 5.25 -0.06 6.05
CA GLU A 92 5.60 -1.10 7.03
C GLU A 92 4.53 -1.21 8.14
N LEU A 93 4.07 -0.08 8.67
CA LEU A 93 2.97 -0.04 9.63
C LEU A 93 1.68 -0.65 9.06
N SER A 94 1.33 -0.27 7.83
CA SER A 94 0.09 -0.71 7.18
C SER A 94 0.10 -2.21 6.89
N VAL A 95 1.21 -2.73 6.35
CA VAL A 95 1.38 -4.17 6.07
C VAL A 95 1.40 -4.99 7.36
N SER A 96 2.00 -4.45 8.43
CA SER A 96 2.01 -5.11 9.75
C SER A 96 0.70 -4.98 10.52
N LYS A 97 -0.28 -4.24 10.00
CA LYS A 97 -1.56 -3.93 10.67
C LYS A 97 -1.38 -3.35 12.07
N LYS A 98 -0.36 -2.51 12.24
CA LYS A 98 -0.07 -1.80 13.49
C LYS A 98 -0.40 -0.33 13.35
N ASP A 99 -1.01 0.23 14.39
CA ASP A 99 -1.19 1.68 14.55
C ASP A 99 0.13 2.26 15.10
N ILE A 100 0.42 3.54 14.83
CA ILE A 100 1.57 4.22 15.46
C ILE A 100 1.39 4.23 16.99
N LYS A 101 0.13 4.23 17.47
CA LYS A 101 -0.23 4.04 18.89
C LYS A 101 0.34 2.76 19.49
N ASP A 102 0.51 1.70 18.71
CA ASP A 102 1.08 0.45 19.19
C ASP A 102 2.60 0.58 19.47
N LEU A 103 3.26 1.60 18.90
CA LEU A 103 4.68 1.86 19.13
C LEU A 103 4.97 2.51 20.49
N TYR A 104 4.01 3.24 21.08
CA TYR A 104 4.20 3.97 22.35
C TYR A 104 4.45 3.03 23.53
N PHE A 105 3.87 1.83 23.48
CA PHE A 105 3.96 0.87 24.59
C PHE A 105 5.25 0.06 24.60
N ASN A 106 6.18 0.35 23.69
CA ASN A 106 7.44 -0.37 23.58
C ASN A 106 8.58 0.50 24.13
N ASP A 107 9.34 0.00 25.10
CA ASP A 107 10.38 0.75 25.84
C ASP A 107 11.41 1.44 24.92
N THR A 108 11.63 0.88 23.73
CA THR A 108 12.54 1.44 22.73
C THR A 108 12.09 2.82 22.22
N TYR A 109 10.79 3.13 22.29
CA TYR A 109 10.22 4.34 21.70
C TYR A 109 9.71 5.38 22.70
N ALA A 110 9.81 5.14 24.01
CA ALA A 110 9.24 6.02 25.04
C ALA A 110 9.73 7.50 24.96
N GLN A 111 10.92 7.74 24.40
CA GLN A 111 11.47 9.09 24.23
C GLN A 111 10.94 9.82 22.97
N TYR A 112 10.22 9.12 22.08
CA TYR A 112 9.75 9.63 20.81
C TYR A 112 8.24 9.93 20.79
N ASP A 113 7.57 9.96 21.94
CA ASP A 113 6.13 10.18 22.05
C ASP A 113 5.63 11.40 21.25
N GLU A 114 6.35 12.53 21.32
CA GLU A 114 5.99 13.73 20.57
C GLU A 114 6.14 13.53 19.06
N HIS A 115 7.24 12.88 18.64
CA HIS A 115 7.50 12.56 17.23
C HIS A 115 6.44 11.61 16.67
N LEU A 116 6.06 10.58 17.43
CA LEU A 116 5.04 9.61 17.04
C LEU A 116 3.65 10.27 16.92
N LYS A 117 3.31 11.25 17.77
CA LYS A 117 2.05 12.00 17.66
C LYS A 117 1.99 12.78 16.36
N ILE A 118 3.08 13.46 16.02
CA ILE A 118 3.19 14.23 14.77
C ILE A 118 3.10 13.30 13.56
N LEU A 119 3.79 12.14 13.59
CA LEU A 119 3.73 11.15 12.51
C LEU A 119 2.33 10.54 12.35
N GLN A 120 1.60 10.33 13.45
CA GLN A 120 0.21 9.88 13.42
C GLN A 120 -0.69 10.92 12.75
N GLU A 121 -0.57 12.20 13.11
CA GLU A 121 -1.32 13.28 12.47
C GLU A 121 -1.02 13.36 10.96
N LEU A 122 0.26 13.22 10.57
CA LEU A 122 0.67 13.16 9.17
C LEU A 122 0.01 11.99 8.43
N PHE A 123 0.04 10.80 9.04
CA PHE A 123 -0.53 9.59 8.47
C PHE A 123 -2.04 9.73 8.24
N ASP A 124 -2.76 10.22 9.24
CA ASP A 124 -4.21 10.44 9.17
C ASP A 124 -4.57 11.47 8.10
N ASN A 125 -3.80 12.57 8.01
CA ASN A 125 -3.96 13.58 6.97
C ASN A 125 -3.76 12.98 5.57
N TYR A 126 -2.73 12.16 5.38
CA TYR A 126 -2.45 11.50 4.11
C TYR A 126 -3.58 10.56 3.66
N LEU A 127 -4.02 9.66 4.55
CA LEU A 127 -5.12 8.74 4.26
C LEU A 127 -6.44 9.48 3.98
N SER A 128 -6.70 10.57 4.72
CA SER A 128 -7.86 11.43 4.49
C SER A 128 -7.83 12.08 3.10
N LEU A 129 -6.66 12.55 2.65
CA LEU A 129 -6.48 13.16 1.34
C LEU A 129 -6.68 12.16 0.20
N LEU A 130 -6.14 10.94 0.31
CA LEU A 130 -6.38 9.85 -0.65
C LEU A 130 -7.88 9.55 -0.77
N LYS A 131 -8.54 9.31 0.36
CA LYS A 131 -9.97 9.02 0.41
C LYS A 131 -10.82 10.14 -0.20
N LYS A 132 -10.49 11.41 0.08
CA LYS A 132 -11.19 12.57 -0.49
C LYS A 132 -11.09 12.65 -2.02
N GLN A 133 -10.03 12.10 -2.61
CA GLN A 133 -9.84 12.05 -4.06
C GLN A 133 -10.33 10.73 -4.69
N ASN A 134 -10.96 9.85 -3.90
CA ASN A 134 -11.32 8.50 -4.34
C ASN A 134 -10.12 7.70 -4.87
N LEU A 135 -8.98 7.86 -4.19
CA LEU A 135 -7.70 7.23 -4.53
C LEU A 135 -7.27 6.24 -3.44
N TYR A 136 -6.53 5.20 -3.85
CA TYR A 136 -5.81 4.30 -2.96
C TYR A 136 -4.38 4.05 -3.47
N ASP A 137 -3.50 3.63 -2.58
CA ASP A 137 -2.12 3.23 -2.83
C ASP A 137 -1.78 1.98 -2.00
N ASP A 138 -0.54 1.51 -2.08
CA ASP A 138 -0.10 0.32 -1.33
C ASP A 138 -0.24 0.47 0.20
N ILE A 139 -0.22 1.71 0.71
CA ILE A 139 -0.35 2.01 2.14
C ILE A 139 -1.82 1.85 2.54
N SER A 140 -2.69 2.62 1.89
CA SER A 140 -4.13 2.68 2.18
C SER A 140 -4.89 1.40 1.84
N LEU A 141 -4.43 0.61 0.85
CA LEU A 141 -5.06 -0.66 0.47
C LEU A 141 -5.19 -1.64 1.64
N SER A 142 -4.25 -1.60 2.60
CA SER A 142 -4.28 -2.49 3.77
C SER A 142 -5.49 -2.24 4.68
N TYR A 143 -6.12 -1.06 4.59
CA TYR A 143 -7.25 -0.64 5.41
C TYR A 143 -8.59 -0.72 4.67
N ASP A 144 -8.59 -0.61 3.34
CA ASP A 144 -9.80 -0.64 2.51
C ASP A 144 -9.56 -1.44 1.23
N TYR A 145 -9.84 -2.74 1.33
CA TYR A 145 -9.80 -3.67 0.21
C TYR A 145 -11.02 -4.60 0.23
N LYS A 146 -11.30 -5.17 -0.93
CA LYS A 146 -12.24 -6.25 -1.14
C LYS A 146 -11.52 -7.46 -1.71
N ILE A 147 -12.03 -8.62 -1.37
CA ILE A 147 -11.59 -9.89 -1.94
C ILE A 147 -12.48 -10.17 -3.15
N ASN A 148 -11.87 -10.50 -4.28
CA ASN A 148 -12.59 -10.99 -5.43
C ASN A 148 -12.96 -12.46 -5.22
N GLU A 149 -14.23 -12.72 -4.93
CA GLU A 149 -14.78 -14.06 -4.71
C GLU A 149 -15.25 -14.74 -6.00
N SER A 150 -15.05 -14.12 -7.16
CA SER A 150 -15.57 -14.60 -8.46
C SER A 150 -14.66 -15.63 -9.15
N PHE A 151 -13.69 -16.20 -8.42
CA PHE A 151 -12.70 -17.15 -8.94
C PHE A 151 -13.11 -18.61 -8.75
#